data_AF-G0HD82-F1
#
_entry.id   AF-G0HD82-F1
#
_cell.length_a   1.000
_cell.length_b   1.000
_cell.length_c   1.000
_cell.angle_alpha   90.00
_cell.angle_beta   90.00
_cell.angle_gamma   90.00
#
_symmetry.space_group_name_H-M   'P 1'
#
loop_
_entity.id
_entity.type
_entity.pdbx_description
1 polymer ?
#
loop_
_entity_poly.entity_id
_entity_poly.type
_entity_poly.pdbx_seq_one_letter_code
_entity_poly.pdbx_strand_id
1 'polypeptide(L)'
;MTTAWSTPGGAVLGTAGASAEGFGDAVGAFIVCALLLVLSGLWPALGRLASSIPTPVAQAMLAGVLLPLCMKAVTGLETSPGAVIPVLVVWLAGTVLVPRWAVPLTFLTAGVVIAVHLLIDDAASLDTAAMAPHMEFTTPTFSVGAVVGIALPLYVVTMASQNLPGVAVLKTFGCDTPWKDALVTTGVGSLLVAPAGGSAINLAAISAALSADPATGVAKDLRWRNAVWSGSTYLVLAVSAAAVVALAASAPVGLLAAVAGVALLGAFGGAVQGAWSEEPLRLPAIVTFLVAASGTTFFGIGAAFWALVAGVVVVGITAAGSRRR
;
A
#
# COMPACT_ATOMS: atom_id res chain seq x y z
N MET A 1 12.40 15.52 -3.07
CA MET A 1 11.26 14.72 -2.57
C MET A 1 11.25 13.39 -3.31
N THR A 2 11.27 12.25 -2.60
CA THR A 2 11.09 10.93 -3.23
C THR A 2 9.64 10.51 -3.09
N THR A 3 8.99 10.22 -4.20
CA THR A 3 7.56 9.86 -4.25
C THR A 3 7.36 8.47 -4.81
N ALA A 4 6.34 7.77 -4.32
CA ALA A 4 5.94 6.47 -4.84
C ALA A 4 4.42 6.31 -4.67
N TRP A 5 3.92 5.13 -5.06
CA TRP A 5 2.56 4.70 -4.75
C TRP A 5 2.38 4.49 -3.24
N SER A 6 1.13 4.45 -2.79
CA SER A 6 0.80 4.16 -1.39
C SER A 6 0.80 2.65 -1.21
N THR A 7 1.89 2.06 -0.70
CA THR A 7 1.93 0.61 -0.44
C THR A 7 0.80 0.18 0.52
N PRO A 8 0.58 0.89 1.65
CA PRO A 8 -0.60 0.69 2.49
C PRO A 8 -1.92 0.92 1.76
N GLY A 9 -1.97 1.90 0.85
CA GLY A 9 -3.11 2.15 0.00
C GLY A 9 -3.43 0.98 -0.93
N GLY A 10 -2.42 0.40 -1.59
CA GLY A 10 -2.59 -0.79 -2.43
C GLY A 10 -3.16 -1.98 -1.68
N ALA A 11 -2.77 -2.17 -0.42
CA ALA A 11 -3.35 -3.20 0.44
C ALA A 11 -4.86 -2.96 0.70
N VAL A 12 -5.24 -1.71 0.99
CA VAL A 12 -6.66 -1.31 1.14
C VAL A 12 -7.43 -1.58 -0.14
N LEU A 13 -6.85 -1.29 -1.31
CA LEU A 13 -7.49 -1.54 -2.60
C LEU A 13 -7.73 -3.02 -2.87
N GLY A 14 -6.85 -3.90 -2.38
CA GLY A 14 -7.02 -5.36 -2.49
C GLY A 14 -8.25 -5.91 -1.79
N THR A 15 -8.81 -5.18 -0.81
CA THR A 15 -10.05 -5.57 -0.09
C THR A 15 -11.24 -4.67 -0.40
N ALA A 16 -11.04 -3.64 -1.23
CA ALA A 16 -12.03 -2.61 -1.54
C ALA A 16 -13.05 -3.00 -2.63
N GLY A 17 -12.89 -4.17 -3.26
CA GLY A 17 -13.70 -4.58 -4.42
C GLY A 17 -15.21 -4.56 -4.18
N ALA A 18 -15.67 -4.78 -2.94
CA ALA A 18 -17.09 -4.72 -2.60
C ALA A 18 -17.70 -3.31 -2.65
N SER A 19 -16.87 -2.27 -2.76
CA SER A 19 -17.27 -0.86 -2.76
C SER A 19 -17.28 -0.22 -4.15
N ALA A 20 -17.03 -0.98 -5.21
CA ALA A 20 -17.05 -0.52 -6.58
C ALA A 20 -17.80 -1.51 -7.47
N GLU A 21 -18.72 -1.02 -8.31
CA GLU A 21 -19.42 -1.87 -9.29
C GLU A 21 -18.54 -2.20 -10.51
N GLY A 22 -17.52 -1.37 -10.76
CA GLY A 22 -16.53 -1.57 -11.81
C GLY A 22 -15.27 -0.74 -11.58
N PHE A 23 -14.25 -0.91 -12.44
CA PHE A 23 -12.98 -0.21 -12.26
C PHE A 23 -13.10 1.32 -12.39
N GLY A 24 -14.08 1.82 -13.15
CA GLY A 24 -14.39 3.26 -13.24
C GLY A 24 -14.71 3.91 -11.88
N ASP A 25 -15.34 3.17 -10.97
CA ASP A 25 -15.67 3.63 -9.62
C ASP A 25 -14.40 3.77 -8.77
N ALA A 26 -13.47 2.82 -8.90
CA ALA A 26 -12.16 2.91 -8.27
C ALA A 26 -11.37 4.12 -8.79
N VAL A 27 -11.40 4.38 -10.10
CA VAL A 27 -10.76 5.56 -10.71
C VAL A 27 -11.39 6.86 -10.23
N GLY A 28 -12.72 6.94 -10.13
CA GLY A 28 -13.41 8.09 -9.52
C GLY A 28 -12.99 8.29 -8.06
N ALA A 29 -12.87 7.21 -7.29
CA ALA A 29 -12.36 7.27 -5.93
C ALA A 29 -10.89 7.71 -5.83
N PHE A 30 -10.03 7.31 -6.78
CA PHE A 30 -8.63 7.78 -6.85
C PHE A 30 -8.57 9.29 -7.11
N ILE A 31 -9.41 9.80 -8.01
CA ILE A 31 -9.55 11.24 -8.26
C ILE A 31 -9.99 11.96 -6.98
N VAL A 32 -10.99 11.46 -6.26
CA VAL A 32 -11.44 12.06 -5.00
C VAL A 32 -10.34 12.03 -3.94
N CYS A 33 -9.63 10.92 -3.79
CA CYS A 33 -8.48 10.82 -2.88
C CYS A 33 -7.39 11.85 -3.24
N ALA A 34 -7.09 12.01 -4.53
CA ALA A 34 -6.11 12.97 -5.02
C ALA A 34 -6.54 14.42 -4.75
N LEU A 35 -7.83 14.74 -4.94
CA LEU A 35 -8.40 16.05 -4.56
C LEU A 35 -8.26 16.30 -3.06
N LEU A 36 -8.54 15.30 -2.21
CA LEU A 36 -8.36 15.42 -0.76
C LEU A 36 -6.90 15.71 -0.39
N LEU A 37 -5.93 15.09 -1.07
CA LEU A 37 -4.50 15.40 -0.87
C LEU A 37 -4.19 16.86 -1.24
N VAL A 38 -4.62 17.32 -2.42
CA VAL A 38 -4.42 18.72 -2.85
C VAL A 38 -5.07 19.68 -1.85
N LEU A 39 -6.33 19.45 -1.50
CA LEU A 39 -7.08 20.28 -0.57
C LEU A 39 -6.43 20.32 0.81
N SER A 40 -5.84 19.22 1.30
CA SER A 40 -5.13 19.21 2.59
C SER A 40 -3.81 19.96 2.59
N GLY A 41 -3.18 20.12 1.42
CA GLY A 41 -2.03 21.02 1.25
C GLY A 41 -2.44 22.50 1.22
N LEU A 42 -3.59 22.81 0.58
CA LEU A 42 -4.09 24.18 0.43
C LEU A 42 -4.88 24.67 1.64
N TRP A 43 -5.51 23.77 2.39
CA TRP A 43 -6.39 24.07 3.51
C TRP A 43 -5.89 23.40 4.79
N PRO A 44 -5.14 24.12 5.65
CA PRO A 44 -4.54 23.56 6.85
C PRO A 44 -5.54 22.93 7.84
N ALA A 45 -6.80 23.36 7.83
CA ALA A 45 -7.83 22.78 8.68
C ALA A 45 -8.18 21.34 8.28
N LEU A 46 -8.23 21.05 6.97
CA LEU A 46 -8.47 19.69 6.46
C LEU A 46 -7.28 18.78 6.78
N GLY A 47 -6.06 19.30 6.64
CA GLY A 47 -4.85 18.61 7.10
C GLY A 47 -4.90 18.27 8.58
N ARG A 48 -5.34 19.23 9.42
CA ARG A 48 -5.53 19.02 10.87
C ARG A 48 -6.59 17.97 11.19
N LEU A 49 -7.70 17.96 10.45
CA LEU A 49 -8.76 16.97 10.60
C LEU A 49 -8.27 15.56 10.21
N ALA A 50 -7.53 15.44 9.11
CA ALA A 50 -6.95 14.16 8.72
C ALA A 50 -5.93 13.66 9.75
N SER A 51 -5.13 14.57 10.32
CA SER A 51 -4.20 14.24 11.41
C SER A 51 -4.86 14.07 12.78
N SER A 52 -6.17 14.29 12.92
CA SER A 52 -6.86 14.06 14.21
C SER A 52 -7.21 12.58 14.42
N ILE A 53 -7.17 11.77 13.37
CA ILE A 53 -7.27 10.31 13.50
C ILE A 53 -5.97 9.83 14.15
N PRO A 54 -6.00 9.20 15.34
CA PRO A 54 -4.78 8.78 16.01
C PRO A 54 -3.99 7.77 15.16
N THR A 55 -2.67 7.95 15.11
CA THR A 55 -1.77 7.07 14.37
C THR A 55 -1.98 5.58 14.70
N PRO A 56 -2.16 5.17 15.99
CA PRO A 56 -2.43 3.77 16.32
C PRO A 56 -3.70 3.20 15.65
N VAL A 57 -4.75 4.01 15.48
CA VAL A 57 -5.99 3.60 14.80
C VAL A 57 -5.74 3.41 13.30
N ALA A 58 -5.08 4.36 12.65
CA ALA A 58 -4.78 4.24 11.22
C ALA A 58 -3.85 3.04 10.92
N GLN A 59 -2.86 2.81 11.77
CA GLN A 59 -1.96 1.66 11.67
C GLN A 59 -2.68 0.34 11.96
N ALA A 60 -3.64 0.33 12.89
CA ALA A 60 -4.45 -0.86 13.17
C ALA A 60 -5.35 -1.24 12.00
N MET A 61 -5.95 -0.26 11.32
CA MET A 61 -6.71 -0.50 10.08
C MET A 61 -5.81 -1.16 9.05
N LEU A 62 -4.62 -0.59 8.81
CA LEU A 62 -3.65 -1.13 7.86
C LEU A 62 -3.24 -2.56 8.22
N ALA A 63 -2.90 -2.82 9.49
CA ALA A 63 -2.52 -4.14 9.96
C ALA A 63 -3.65 -5.15 9.76
N GLY A 64 -4.90 -4.77 10.04
CA GLY A 64 -6.07 -5.63 9.83
C GLY A 64 -6.30 -5.95 8.35
N VAL A 65 -6.19 -4.96 7.45
CA VAL A 65 -6.30 -5.16 6.00
C VAL A 65 -5.16 -6.05 5.46
N LEU A 66 -3.94 -5.89 5.99
CA LEU A 66 -2.78 -6.67 5.58
C LEU A 66 -2.82 -8.12 6.06
N LEU A 67 -3.48 -8.42 7.19
CA LEU A 67 -3.47 -9.74 7.79
C LEU A 67 -3.97 -10.84 6.81
N PRO A 68 -5.17 -10.73 6.20
CA PRO A 68 -5.62 -11.71 5.21
C PRO A 68 -4.68 -11.89 4.03
N LEU A 69 -4.02 -10.80 3.58
CA LEU A 69 -3.05 -10.85 2.48
C LEU A 69 -1.78 -11.61 2.90
N CYS A 70 -1.27 -11.36 4.10
CA CYS A 70 -0.12 -12.08 4.65
C CYS A 70 -0.44 -13.56 4.88
N MET A 71 -1.65 -13.88 5.33
CA MET A 71 -2.11 -15.27 5.49
C MET A 71 -2.13 -16.07 4.18
N LYS A 72 -2.15 -15.41 3.01
CA LYS A 72 -2.01 -16.10 1.71
C LYS A 72 -0.66 -16.79 1.52
N ALA A 73 0.39 -16.34 2.20
CA ALA A 73 1.68 -17.03 2.24
C ALA A 73 1.57 -18.44 2.85
N VAL A 74 0.69 -18.61 3.84
CA VAL A 74 0.48 -19.88 4.54
C VAL A 74 -0.61 -20.70 3.87
N THR A 75 -1.77 -20.10 3.61
CA THR A 75 -2.92 -20.80 3.00
C THR A 75 -2.66 -21.26 1.57
N GLY A 76 -1.73 -20.63 0.84
CA GLY A 76 -1.28 -21.13 -0.46
C GLY A 76 -0.58 -22.50 -0.41
N LEU A 77 -0.07 -22.91 0.76
CA LEU A 77 0.52 -24.24 0.96
C LEU A 77 -0.54 -25.35 0.87
N GLU A 78 -1.80 -25.05 1.18
CA GLU A 78 -2.89 -26.01 1.08
C GLU A 78 -3.24 -26.31 -0.39
N THR A 79 -3.17 -25.29 -1.26
CA THR A 79 -3.58 -25.43 -2.67
C THR A 79 -2.46 -25.92 -3.58
N SER A 80 -1.23 -25.45 -3.38
CA SER A 80 -0.11 -25.74 -4.27
C SER A 80 1.23 -25.75 -3.53
N PRO A 81 1.46 -26.73 -2.64
CA PRO A 81 2.66 -26.78 -1.82
C PRO A 81 3.94 -26.83 -2.66
N GLY A 82 3.93 -27.57 -3.78
CA GLY A 82 5.08 -27.66 -4.69
C GLY A 82 5.48 -26.31 -5.34
N ALA A 83 4.52 -25.40 -5.51
CA ALA A 83 4.77 -24.07 -6.04
C ALA A 83 5.21 -23.08 -4.94
N VAL A 84 4.56 -23.15 -3.76
CA VAL A 84 4.73 -22.18 -2.68
C VAL A 84 5.95 -22.46 -1.79
N ILE A 85 6.23 -23.73 -1.48
CA ILE A 85 7.37 -24.09 -0.59
C ILE A 85 8.70 -23.56 -1.11
N PRO A 86 9.09 -23.71 -2.39
CA PRO A 86 10.36 -23.18 -2.89
C PRO A 86 10.50 -21.68 -2.66
N VAL A 87 9.42 -20.93 -2.89
CA VAL A 87 9.37 -19.47 -2.70
C VAL A 87 9.60 -19.11 -1.23
N LEU A 88 8.93 -19.80 -0.30
CA LEU A 88 9.10 -19.57 1.14
C LEU A 88 10.50 -19.93 1.64
N VAL A 89 11.04 -21.05 1.16
CA VAL A 89 12.40 -21.50 1.53
C VAL A 89 13.45 -20.50 1.05
N VAL A 90 13.37 -20.07 -0.21
CA VAL A 90 14.31 -19.09 -0.77
C VAL A 90 14.17 -17.74 -0.08
N TRP A 91 12.94 -17.31 0.20
CA TRP A 91 12.71 -16.09 0.98
C TRP A 91 13.37 -16.19 2.36
N LEU A 92 13.08 -17.25 3.13
CA LEU A 92 13.60 -17.42 4.49
C LEU A 92 15.12 -17.58 4.53
N ALA A 93 15.70 -18.33 3.60
CA ALA A 93 17.15 -18.40 3.47
C ALA A 93 17.74 -17.04 3.10
N GLY A 94 17.08 -16.32 2.19
CA GLY A 94 17.47 -14.98 1.77
C GLY A 94 17.44 -13.96 2.91
N THR A 95 16.43 -13.99 3.79
CA THR A 95 16.34 -13.05 4.92
C THR A 95 17.46 -13.22 5.94
N VAL A 96 18.08 -14.40 6.02
CA VAL A 96 19.22 -14.68 6.90
C VAL A 96 20.56 -14.45 6.19
N LEU A 97 20.72 -15.01 5.00
CA LEU A 97 22.01 -15.08 4.31
C LEU A 97 22.33 -13.83 3.48
N VAL A 98 21.31 -13.28 2.81
CA VAL A 98 21.46 -12.15 1.88
C VAL A 98 20.25 -11.22 1.97
N PRO A 99 20.01 -10.53 3.12
CA PRO A 99 18.74 -9.84 3.38
C PRO A 99 18.31 -8.85 2.30
N ARG A 100 19.28 -8.17 1.66
CA ARG A 100 19.04 -7.25 0.54
C ARG A 100 18.51 -7.91 -0.74
N TRP A 101 18.77 -9.20 -0.91
CA TRP A 101 18.38 -10.00 -2.08
C TRP A 101 17.21 -10.94 -1.80
N ALA A 102 16.72 -11.03 -0.56
CA ALA A 102 15.64 -11.96 -0.19
C ALA A 102 14.43 -11.84 -1.11
N VAL A 103 13.85 -10.64 -1.24
CA VAL A 103 12.67 -10.40 -2.08
C VAL A 103 12.95 -10.60 -3.59
N PRO A 104 14.04 -10.03 -4.18
CA PRO A 104 14.39 -10.33 -5.57
C PRO A 104 14.53 -11.83 -5.87
N LEU A 105 15.16 -12.60 -4.96
CA LEU A 105 15.32 -14.04 -5.11
C LEU A 105 13.98 -14.79 -4.98
N THR A 106 13.07 -14.31 -4.13
CA THR A 106 11.69 -14.82 -4.04
C THR A 106 10.94 -14.64 -5.36
N PHE A 107 11.03 -13.47 -5.99
CA PHE A 107 10.42 -13.21 -7.30
C PHE A 107 11.04 -14.05 -8.41
N LEU A 108 12.37 -14.20 -8.41
CA LEU A 108 13.06 -15.07 -9.37
C LEU A 108 12.59 -16.53 -9.23
N THR A 109 12.53 -17.03 -8.00
CA THR A 109 12.03 -18.38 -7.71
C THR A 109 10.59 -18.56 -8.18
N ALA A 110 9.72 -17.57 -7.94
CA ALA A 110 8.35 -17.60 -8.45
C ALA A 110 8.33 -17.67 -9.98
N GLY A 111 9.15 -16.88 -10.67
CA GLY A 111 9.30 -16.94 -12.13
C GLY A 111 9.74 -18.32 -12.64
N VAL A 112 10.68 -18.97 -11.94
CA VAL A 112 11.11 -20.35 -12.26
C VAL A 112 9.95 -21.34 -12.08
N VAL A 113 9.20 -21.23 -10.99
CA VAL A 113 8.03 -22.09 -10.73
C VAL A 113 6.98 -21.91 -11.82
N ILE A 114 6.71 -20.68 -12.25
CA ILE A 114 5.76 -20.39 -13.34
C ILE A 114 6.26 -20.98 -14.66
N ALA A 115 7.55 -20.81 -14.98
CA ALA A 115 8.13 -21.39 -16.19
C ALA A 115 8.04 -22.92 -16.21
N VAL A 116 8.31 -23.59 -15.07
CA VAL A 116 8.15 -25.03 -14.93
C VAL A 116 6.69 -25.44 -15.07
N HIS A 117 5.75 -24.68 -14.49
CA HIS A 117 4.31 -24.95 -14.61
C HIS A 117 3.86 -24.90 -16.08
N LEU A 118 4.27 -23.87 -16.82
CA LEU A 118 3.97 -23.70 -18.26
C LEU A 118 4.57 -24.80 -19.15
N LEU A 119 5.64 -25.48 -18.70
CA LEU A 119 6.26 -26.57 -19.44
C LEU A 119 5.61 -27.94 -19.18
N ILE A 120 4.93 -28.09 -18.05
CA ILE A 120 4.38 -29.39 -17.60
C ILE A 120 2.87 -29.46 -17.81
N ASP A 121 2.17 -28.34 -17.71
CA ASP A 121 0.71 -28.28 -17.86
C ASP A 121 0.33 -27.77 -19.25
N ASP A 122 -0.12 -28.67 -20.12
CA ASP A 122 -0.53 -28.35 -21.50
C ASP A 122 -1.72 -27.37 -21.56
N ALA A 123 -2.50 -27.24 -20.47
CA ALA A 123 -3.59 -26.26 -20.37
C ALA A 123 -3.09 -24.87 -19.94
N ALA A 124 -1.91 -24.79 -19.34
CA ALA A 124 -1.31 -23.51 -18.97
C ALA A 124 -0.78 -22.81 -20.22
N SER A 125 -1.12 -21.54 -20.38
CA SER A 125 -0.67 -20.73 -21.50
C SER A 125 -0.26 -19.34 -21.03
N LEU A 126 0.70 -18.78 -21.75
CA LEU A 126 1.15 -17.40 -21.57
C LEU A 126 0.71 -16.59 -22.78
N ASP A 127 -0.19 -15.63 -22.56
CA ASP A 127 -0.52 -14.64 -23.58
C ASP A 127 0.65 -13.67 -23.76
N THR A 128 1.52 -13.97 -24.73
CA THR A 128 2.66 -13.12 -25.06
C THR A 128 2.26 -11.74 -25.57
N ALA A 129 1.05 -11.58 -26.13
CA ALA A 129 0.56 -10.27 -26.55
C ALA A 129 0.22 -9.39 -25.34
N ALA A 130 -0.31 -9.98 -24.26
CA ALA A 130 -0.57 -9.29 -23.00
C ALA A 130 0.71 -8.83 -22.27
N MET A 131 1.89 -9.34 -22.65
CA MET A 131 3.16 -8.88 -22.08
C MET A 131 3.59 -7.50 -22.59
N ALA A 132 3.08 -7.07 -23.75
CA ALA A 132 3.39 -5.76 -24.30
C ALA A 132 2.60 -4.67 -23.55
N PRO A 133 3.27 -3.66 -22.97
CA PRO A 133 2.57 -2.59 -22.29
C PRO A 133 1.76 -1.76 -23.29
N HIS A 134 0.52 -1.48 -22.95
CA HIS A 134 -0.34 -0.54 -23.66
C HIS A 134 -0.94 0.45 -22.67
N MET A 135 -1.31 1.63 -23.16
CA MET A 135 -1.93 2.66 -22.33
C MET A 135 -3.45 2.53 -22.45
N GLU A 136 -4.11 2.26 -21.34
CA GLU A 136 -5.57 2.24 -21.25
C GLU A 136 -6.02 3.39 -20.34
N PHE A 137 -7.04 4.12 -20.78
CA PHE A 137 -7.69 5.15 -19.99
C PHE A 137 -9.09 4.71 -19.63
N THR A 138 -9.41 4.76 -18.34
CA THR A 138 -10.72 4.41 -17.82
C THR A 138 -11.51 5.68 -17.54
N THR A 139 -12.75 5.75 -18.03
CA THR A 139 -13.66 6.85 -17.70
C THR A 139 -14.08 6.74 -16.23
N PRO A 140 -13.89 7.79 -15.41
CA PRO A 140 -14.28 7.74 -14.00
C PRO A 140 -15.80 7.71 -13.84
N THR A 141 -16.27 6.88 -12.91
CA THR A 141 -17.63 6.92 -12.38
C THR A 141 -17.56 7.26 -10.89
N PHE A 142 -18.56 7.98 -10.40
CA PHE A 142 -18.59 8.46 -9.03
C PHE A 142 -19.78 7.84 -8.30
N SER A 143 -19.51 6.83 -7.48
CA SER A 143 -20.49 6.23 -6.58
C SER A 143 -20.17 6.60 -5.13
N VAL A 144 -21.21 6.73 -4.30
CA VAL A 144 -21.04 7.00 -2.86
C VAL A 144 -20.29 5.85 -2.20
N GLY A 145 -20.57 4.60 -2.62
CA GLY A 145 -19.86 3.41 -2.17
C GLY A 145 -18.36 3.51 -2.41
N ALA A 146 -17.93 3.89 -3.61
CA ALA A 146 -16.51 4.00 -3.93
C ALA A 146 -15.84 5.17 -3.20
N VAL A 147 -16.51 6.32 -3.08
CA VAL A 147 -15.95 7.45 -2.32
C VAL A 147 -15.74 7.08 -0.85
N VAL A 148 -16.75 6.48 -0.22
CA VAL A 148 -16.70 6.17 1.22
C VAL A 148 -15.84 4.95 1.51
N GLY A 149 -15.95 3.89 0.71
CA GLY A 149 -15.26 2.63 0.90
C GLY A 149 -13.84 2.57 0.34
N ILE A 150 -13.48 3.46 -0.58
CA ILE A 150 -12.16 3.47 -1.24
C ILE A 150 -11.44 4.78 -1.01
N ALA A 151 -12.01 5.92 -1.42
CA ALA A 151 -11.28 7.20 -1.40
C ALA A 151 -10.90 7.63 0.02
N LEU A 152 -11.83 7.54 0.99
CA LEU A 152 -11.56 7.95 2.37
C LEU A 152 -10.54 7.05 3.07
N PRO A 153 -10.67 5.69 3.06
CA PRO A 153 -9.64 4.82 3.65
C PRO A 153 -8.28 4.98 2.98
N LEU A 154 -8.24 5.08 1.64
CA LEU A 154 -7.01 5.29 0.88
C LEU A 154 -6.34 6.61 1.29
N TYR A 155 -7.10 7.70 1.39
CA TYR A 155 -6.61 9.00 1.83
C TYR A 155 -6.05 8.95 3.25
N VAL A 156 -6.81 8.41 4.21
CA VAL A 156 -6.40 8.33 5.62
C VAL A 156 -5.13 7.50 5.79
N VAL A 157 -5.07 6.31 5.18
CA VAL A 157 -3.90 5.45 5.30
C VAL A 157 -2.70 6.11 4.64
N THR A 158 -2.87 6.75 3.49
CA THR A 158 -1.78 7.46 2.80
C THR A 158 -1.25 8.62 3.63
N MET A 159 -2.13 9.38 4.29
CA MET A 159 -1.71 10.46 5.18
C MET A 159 -0.95 9.96 6.41
N ALA A 160 -1.50 8.95 7.10
CA ALA A 160 -0.98 8.47 8.37
C ALA A 160 0.27 7.62 8.25
N SER A 161 0.37 6.77 7.22
CA SER A 161 1.47 5.81 7.06
C SER A 161 2.57 6.28 6.11
N GLN A 162 2.27 7.20 5.20
CA GLN A 162 3.23 7.64 4.18
C GLN A 162 3.60 9.12 4.33
N ASN A 163 2.64 10.03 4.21
CA ASN A 163 2.95 11.47 4.16
C ASN A 163 3.52 12.00 5.47
N LEU A 164 2.86 11.74 6.61
CA LEU A 164 3.34 12.21 7.91
C LEU A 164 4.71 11.59 8.28
N PRO A 165 4.90 10.25 8.22
CA PRO A 165 6.20 9.64 8.47
C PRO A 165 7.26 10.09 7.46
N GLY A 166 6.90 10.29 6.20
CA GLY A 166 7.79 10.75 5.13
C GLY A 166 8.37 12.14 5.40
N VAL A 167 7.56 13.08 5.89
CA VAL A 167 8.06 14.39 6.34
C VAL A 167 8.92 14.25 7.60
N ALA A 168 8.48 13.45 8.57
CA ALA A 168 9.21 13.26 9.82
C ALA A 168 10.62 12.68 9.57
N VAL A 169 10.75 11.68 8.71
CA VAL A 169 12.04 11.05 8.40
C VAL A 169 12.95 11.96 7.58
N LEU A 170 12.42 12.72 6.61
CA LEU A 170 13.24 13.68 5.86
C LEU A 170 13.82 14.77 6.78
N LYS A 171 13.05 15.18 7.79
CA LYS A 171 13.50 16.14 8.81
C LYS A 171 14.68 15.61 9.63
N THR A 172 14.75 14.30 9.94
CA THR A 172 15.90 13.74 10.68
C THR A 172 17.22 13.81 9.89
N PHE A 173 17.13 13.86 8.55
CA PHE A 173 18.28 14.09 7.66
C PHE A 173 18.54 15.58 7.36
N GLY A 174 17.82 16.49 8.04
CA GLY A 174 17.92 17.93 7.82
C GLY A 174 17.46 18.36 6.44
N CYS A 175 16.53 17.62 5.83
CA CYS A 175 15.87 17.95 4.57
C CYS A 175 14.47 18.51 4.88
N ASP A 176 14.31 19.83 4.78
CA ASP A 176 13.01 20.46 4.95
C ASP A 176 12.07 20.07 3.81
N THR A 177 10.89 19.58 4.17
CA THR A 177 9.85 19.17 3.22
C THR A 177 8.62 20.05 3.45
N PRO A 178 8.43 21.12 2.66
CA PRO A 178 7.28 22.00 2.82
C PRO A 178 5.97 21.21 2.66
N TRP A 179 5.17 21.16 3.73
CA TRP A 179 3.97 20.31 3.80
C TRP A 179 2.98 20.59 2.66
N LYS A 180 2.71 21.87 2.41
CA LYS A 180 1.83 22.32 1.32
C LYS A 180 2.33 21.82 -0.03
N ASP A 181 3.59 22.08 -0.35
CA ASP A 181 4.14 21.76 -1.66
C ASP A 181 4.21 20.25 -1.88
N ALA A 182 4.56 19.49 -0.83
CA ALA A 182 4.56 18.03 -0.87
C ALA A 182 3.18 17.47 -1.19
N LEU A 183 2.14 17.87 -0.45
CA LEU A 183 0.78 17.36 -0.65
C LEU A 183 0.15 17.82 -1.97
N VAL A 184 0.35 19.07 -2.37
CA VAL A 184 -0.16 19.58 -3.65
C VAL A 184 0.52 18.87 -4.80
N THR A 185 1.84 18.68 -4.76
CA THR A 185 2.58 18.01 -5.85
C THR A 185 2.16 16.54 -5.97
N THR A 186 2.07 15.80 -4.87
CA THR A 186 1.66 14.39 -4.90
C THR A 186 0.17 14.23 -5.26
N GLY A 187 -0.69 15.13 -4.78
CA GLY A 187 -2.10 15.16 -5.13
C GLY A 187 -2.34 15.48 -6.61
N VAL A 188 -1.67 16.48 -7.16
CA VAL A 188 -1.73 16.81 -8.60
C VAL A 188 -1.16 15.67 -9.43
N GLY A 189 -0.03 15.09 -9.04
CA GLY A 189 0.52 13.90 -9.69
C GLY A 189 -0.49 12.74 -9.71
N SER A 190 -1.18 12.50 -8.59
CA SER A 190 -2.21 11.47 -8.48
C SER A 190 -3.40 11.75 -9.41
N LEU A 191 -3.85 13.01 -9.51
CA LEU A 191 -4.92 13.39 -10.44
C LEU A 191 -4.57 13.10 -11.90
N LEU A 192 -3.32 13.36 -12.29
CA LEU A 192 -2.85 13.15 -13.65
C LEU A 192 -2.81 11.66 -14.03
N VAL A 193 -2.46 10.79 -13.09
CA VAL A 193 -2.35 9.34 -13.35
C VAL A 193 -3.64 8.57 -13.07
N ALA A 194 -4.59 9.14 -12.33
CA ALA A 194 -5.83 8.46 -11.94
C ALA A 194 -6.64 7.89 -13.13
N PRO A 195 -6.84 8.63 -14.24
CA PRO A 195 -7.54 8.09 -15.42
C PRO A 195 -6.85 6.87 -16.05
N ALA A 196 -5.55 6.70 -15.84
CA ALA A 196 -4.78 5.53 -16.28
C ALA A 196 -4.70 4.43 -15.19
N GLY A 197 -5.59 4.47 -14.19
CA GLY A 197 -5.63 3.51 -13.08
C GLY A 197 -4.61 3.76 -11.96
N GLY A 198 -3.87 4.87 -12.01
CA GLY A 198 -2.92 5.24 -10.96
C GLY A 198 -3.63 5.62 -9.66
N SER A 199 -3.30 4.93 -8.56
CA SER A 199 -3.84 5.26 -7.23
C SER A 199 -3.14 6.47 -6.59
N ALA A 200 -2.99 6.51 -5.27
CA ALA A 200 -2.41 7.65 -4.58
C ALA A 200 -0.87 7.69 -4.66
N ILE A 201 -0.33 8.75 -5.25
CA ILE A 201 1.08 9.16 -5.12
C ILE A 201 1.27 9.87 -3.78
N ASN A 202 2.38 9.60 -3.10
CA ASN A 202 2.67 10.14 -1.77
C ASN A 202 4.18 10.22 -1.51
N LEU A 203 4.54 10.75 -0.35
CA LEU A 203 5.91 10.66 0.15
C LEU A 203 6.27 9.22 0.46
N ALA A 204 7.25 8.69 -0.26
CA ALA A 204 7.73 7.34 -0.05
C ALA A 204 8.67 7.31 1.16
N ALA A 205 8.15 7.24 2.40
CA ALA A 205 8.95 7.41 3.62
C ALA A 205 10.24 6.57 3.64
N ILE A 206 10.17 5.31 3.24
CA ILE A 206 11.33 4.39 3.17
C ILE A 206 12.32 4.85 2.08
N SER A 207 11.83 5.03 0.85
CA SER A 207 12.68 5.45 -0.28
C SER A 207 13.28 6.83 -0.07
N ALA A 208 12.54 7.72 0.61
CA ALA A 208 12.97 9.06 0.98
C ALA A 208 14.09 8.99 2.02
N ALA A 209 13.97 8.13 3.04
CA ALA A 209 15.04 7.90 4.01
C ALA A 209 16.32 7.38 3.33
N LEU A 210 16.20 6.36 2.49
CA LEU A 210 17.33 5.79 1.74
C LEU A 210 17.98 6.83 0.79
N SER A 211 17.17 7.64 0.13
CA SER A 211 17.66 8.69 -0.79
C SER A 211 18.35 9.83 -0.03
N ALA A 212 17.89 10.13 1.19
CA ALA A 212 18.40 11.21 2.03
C ALA A 212 19.58 10.78 2.92
N ASP A 213 19.86 9.48 3.02
CA ASP A 213 20.89 8.93 3.89
C ASP A 213 22.30 9.42 3.50
N PRO A 214 23.11 9.95 4.45
CA PRO A 214 24.52 10.27 4.23
C PRO A 214 25.36 9.10 3.70
N ALA A 215 25.00 7.85 4.02
CA ALA A 215 25.68 6.65 3.55
C ALA A 215 25.64 6.49 2.01
N THR A 216 24.80 7.25 1.30
CA THR A 216 24.80 7.30 -0.17
C THR A 216 26.06 7.92 -0.76
N GLY A 217 26.86 8.63 0.03
CA GLY A 217 28.07 9.33 -0.44
C GLY A 217 27.78 10.57 -1.30
N VAL A 218 26.51 10.93 -1.50
CA VAL A 218 26.10 12.11 -2.27
C VAL A 218 26.02 13.34 -1.35
N ALA A 219 26.65 14.44 -1.77
CA ALA A 219 26.62 15.72 -1.09
C ALA A 219 25.17 16.19 -0.83
N LYS A 220 24.93 16.82 0.32
CA LYS A 220 23.57 17.11 0.82
C LYS A 220 22.72 17.91 -0.18
N ASP A 221 23.31 18.91 -0.81
CA ASP A 221 22.72 19.78 -1.83
C ASP A 221 22.41 19.05 -3.16
N LEU A 222 23.00 17.87 -3.37
CA LEU A 222 22.83 17.05 -4.57
C LEU A 222 22.00 15.78 -4.34
N ARG A 223 21.51 15.52 -3.11
CA ARG A 223 20.73 14.31 -2.79
C ARG A 223 19.40 14.20 -3.55
N TRP A 224 18.90 15.29 -4.13
CA TRP A 224 17.76 15.24 -5.05
C TRP A 224 18.03 14.33 -6.26
N ARG A 225 19.29 14.14 -6.66
CA ARG A 225 19.69 13.20 -7.72
C ARG A 225 19.35 11.75 -7.37
N ASN A 226 19.44 11.36 -6.10
CA ASN A 226 19.04 10.02 -5.65
C ASN A 226 17.54 9.80 -5.89
N ALA A 227 16.72 10.82 -5.64
CA ALA A 227 15.28 10.77 -5.91
C ALA A 227 14.99 10.66 -7.42
N VAL A 228 15.76 11.37 -8.27
CA VAL A 228 15.65 11.26 -9.74
C VAL A 228 16.02 9.87 -10.24
N TRP A 229 17.10 9.28 -9.70
CA TRP A 229 17.48 7.90 -10.03
C TRP A 229 16.42 6.90 -9.59
N SER A 230 15.83 7.08 -8.40
CA SER A 230 14.71 6.25 -7.94
C SER A 230 13.51 6.34 -8.89
N GLY A 231 13.09 7.54 -9.27
CA GLY A 231 11.99 7.73 -10.23
C GLY A 231 12.29 7.18 -11.62
N SER A 232 13.51 7.39 -12.12
CA SER A 232 13.94 6.86 -13.42
C SER A 232 13.95 5.33 -13.44
N THR A 233 14.37 4.72 -12.33
CA THR A 233 14.33 3.26 -12.16
C THR A 233 12.89 2.75 -12.16
N TYR A 234 11.95 3.46 -11.51
CA TYR A 234 10.53 3.11 -11.58
C TYR A 234 9.96 3.18 -12.99
N LEU A 235 10.38 4.15 -13.82
CA LEU A 235 9.95 4.22 -15.22
C LEU A 235 10.45 3.02 -16.04
N VAL A 236 11.69 2.57 -15.82
CA VAL A 236 12.21 1.36 -16.46
C VAL A 236 11.42 0.13 -16.01
N LEU A 237 11.15 -0.01 -14.71
CA LEU A 237 10.35 -1.11 -14.18
C LEU A 237 8.89 -1.08 -14.67
N ALA A 238 8.32 0.11 -14.88
CA ALA A 238 6.96 0.26 -15.37
C ALA A 238 6.76 -0.35 -16.77
N VAL A 239 7.79 -0.32 -17.64
CA VAL A 239 7.74 -0.97 -18.96
C VAL A 239 7.60 -2.50 -18.83
N SER A 240 8.15 -3.09 -17.76
CA SER A 240 8.01 -4.53 -17.48
C SER A 240 6.72 -4.90 -16.75
N ALA A 241 5.91 -3.93 -16.32
CA ALA A 241 4.74 -4.20 -15.47
C ALA A 241 3.72 -5.11 -16.17
N ALA A 242 3.44 -4.88 -17.46
CA ALA A 242 2.52 -5.71 -18.24
C ALA A 242 3.02 -7.16 -18.34
N ALA A 243 4.31 -7.36 -18.64
CA ALA A 243 4.93 -8.69 -18.66
C ALA A 243 4.88 -9.39 -17.30
N VAL A 244 5.12 -8.67 -16.20
CA VAL A 244 5.02 -9.21 -14.84
C VAL A 244 3.58 -9.62 -14.52
N VAL A 245 2.59 -8.81 -14.90
CA VAL A 245 1.16 -9.12 -14.68
C VAL A 245 0.73 -10.32 -15.53
N ALA A 246 1.12 -10.39 -16.80
CA ALA A 246 0.83 -11.53 -17.67
C ALA A 246 1.45 -12.84 -17.13
N LEU A 247 2.71 -12.78 -16.70
CA LEU A 247 3.37 -13.93 -16.08
C LEU A 247 2.67 -14.33 -14.77
N ALA A 248 2.32 -13.36 -13.94
CA ALA A 248 1.60 -13.59 -12.69
C ALA A 248 0.20 -14.20 -12.92
N ALA A 249 -0.49 -13.85 -14.00
CA ALA A 249 -1.77 -14.43 -14.39
C ALA A 249 -1.64 -15.89 -14.86
N SER A 250 -0.47 -16.28 -15.37
CA SER A 250 -0.14 -17.67 -15.75
C SER A 250 0.37 -18.53 -14.58
N ALA A 251 0.40 -17.98 -13.36
CA ALA A 251 0.93 -18.68 -12.21
C ALA A 251 -0.03 -19.76 -11.67
N PRO A 252 0.50 -20.87 -11.13
CA PRO A 252 -0.33 -21.87 -10.47
C PRO A 252 -1.07 -21.26 -9.27
N VAL A 253 -2.25 -21.80 -8.98
CA VAL A 253 -3.17 -21.27 -7.95
C VAL A 253 -2.46 -21.12 -6.61
N GLY A 254 -2.54 -19.91 -6.04
CA GLY A 254 -1.98 -19.61 -4.73
C GLY A 254 -0.53 -19.13 -4.73
N LEU A 255 0.24 -19.32 -5.81
CA LEU A 255 1.65 -18.87 -5.88
C LEU A 255 1.76 -17.35 -5.76
N LEU A 256 1.02 -16.61 -6.59
CA LEU A 256 1.07 -15.14 -6.59
C LEU A 256 0.61 -14.56 -5.26
N ALA A 257 -0.48 -15.12 -4.70
CA ALA A 257 -1.00 -14.70 -3.42
C ALA A 257 0.01 -14.96 -2.28
N ALA A 258 0.77 -16.06 -2.35
CA ALA A 258 1.82 -16.35 -1.39
C ALA A 258 3.01 -15.40 -1.51
N VAL A 259 3.49 -15.13 -2.73
CA VAL A 259 4.56 -14.14 -3.00
C VAL A 259 4.14 -12.76 -2.50
N ALA A 260 2.91 -12.34 -2.79
CA ALA A 260 2.37 -11.08 -2.31
C ALA A 260 2.30 -11.03 -0.79
N GLY A 261 1.83 -12.10 -0.14
CA GLY A 261 1.76 -12.20 1.32
C GLY A 261 3.14 -12.05 1.98
N VAL A 262 4.15 -12.75 1.46
CA VAL A 262 5.54 -12.65 1.92
C VAL A 262 6.10 -11.23 1.75
N ALA A 263 5.86 -10.61 0.60
CA ALA A 263 6.31 -9.24 0.31
C ALA A 263 5.67 -8.20 1.26
N LEU A 264 4.50 -8.49 1.81
CA LEU A 264 3.77 -7.61 2.72
C LEU A 264 4.11 -7.81 4.21
N LEU A 265 4.86 -8.85 4.60
CA LEU A 265 5.17 -9.14 6.01
C LEU A 265 5.89 -7.98 6.73
N GLY A 266 6.80 -7.29 6.05
CA GLY A 266 7.50 -6.13 6.63
C GLY A 266 6.55 -4.96 6.89
N ALA A 267 5.66 -4.67 5.94
CA ALA A 267 4.64 -3.63 6.09
C ALA A 267 3.64 -3.99 7.19
N PHE A 268 3.23 -5.27 7.26
CA PHE A 268 2.36 -5.79 8.31
C PHE A 268 3.00 -5.65 9.70
N GLY A 269 4.27 -6.06 9.85
CA GLY A 269 5.01 -5.93 11.11
C GLY A 269 5.12 -4.48 11.58
N GLY A 270 5.41 -3.55 10.66
CA GLY A 270 5.44 -2.11 10.98
C GLY A 270 4.07 -1.56 11.38
N ALA A 271 3.00 -1.98 10.69
CA ALA A 271 1.63 -1.59 11.02
C ALA A 271 1.19 -2.13 12.39
N VAL A 272 1.52 -3.38 12.72
CA VAL A 272 1.28 -3.97 14.05
C VAL A 272 2.07 -3.21 15.10
N GLN A 273 3.35 -2.89 14.88
CA GLN A 273 4.11 -2.09 15.83
C GLN A 273 3.46 -0.72 16.08
N GLY A 274 3.04 -0.03 15.00
CA GLY A 274 2.40 1.28 15.08
C GLY A 274 1.04 1.24 15.77
N ALA A 275 0.25 0.20 15.54
CA ALA A 275 -1.07 0.02 16.14
C ALA A 275 -1.05 -0.15 17.67
N TRP A 276 0.04 -0.70 18.23
CA TRP A 276 0.20 -0.90 19.67
C TRP A 276 1.13 0.11 20.36
N SER A 277 1.55 1.15 19.63
CA SER A 277 2.57 2.12 20.08
C SER A 277 2.14 2.97 21.28
N GLU A 278 0.85 3.22 21.47
CA GLU A 278 0.32 4.04 22.57
C GLU A 278 -0.64 3.24 23.45
N GLU A 279 -0.27 3.07 24.73
CA GLU A 279 -1.05 2.30 25.69
C GLU A 279 -2.52 2.75 25.85
N PRO A 280 -2.83 4.06 25.95
CA PRO A 280 -4.22 4.53 26.07
C PRO A 280 -5.10 4.24 24.84
N LEU A 281 -4.49 4.00 23.68
CA LEU A 281 -5.17 3.79 22.40
C LEU A 281 -5.23 2.32 21.97
N ARG A 282 -4.72 1.38 22.79
CA ARG A 282 -4.71 -0.06 22.46
C ARG A 282 -6.10 -0.64 22.24
N LEU A 283 -7.09 -0.29 23.07
CA LEU A 283 -8.45 -0.79 22.88
C LEU A 283 -9.07 -0.31 21.55
N PRO A 284 -9.06 1.01 21.23
CA PRO A 284 -9.46 1.47 19.90
C PRO A 284 -8.71 0.79 18.74
N ALA A 285 -7.39 0.61 18.87
CA ALA A 285 -6.58 -0.06 17.88
C ALA A 285 -6.99 -1.54 17.69
N ILE A 286 -7.20 -2.30 18.77
CA ILE A 286 -7.66 -3.69 18.71
C ILE A 286 -9.01 -3.80 17.99
N VAL A 287 -9.98 -2.94 18.33
CA VAL A 287 -11.29 -2.93 17.65
C VAL A 287 -11.13 -2.63 16.16
N THR A 288 -10.33 -1.61 15.83
CA THR A 288 -10.04 -1.23 14.44
C THR A 288 -9.43 -2.39 13.67
N PHE A 289 -8.43 -3.05 14.26
CA PHE A 289 -7.74 -4.20 13.67
C PHE A 289 -8.70 -5.35 13.38
N LEU A 290 -9.54 -5.73 14.35
CA LEU A 290 -10.49 -6.83 14.20
C LEU A 290 -11.53 -6.54 13.12
N VAL A 291 -12.07 -5.32 13.07
CA VAL A 291 -13.03 -4.93 12.04
C VAL A 291 -12.37 -4.96 10.66
N ALA A 292 -11.16 -4.40 10.51
CA ALA A 292 -10.44 -4.42 9.24
C ALA A 292 -10.10 -5.85 8.78
N ALA A 293 -9.60 -6.69 9.70
CA ALA A 293 -9.24 -8.08 9.43
C ALA A 293 -10.43 -8.97 9.08
N SER A 294 -11.62 -8.62 9.55
CA SER A 294 -12.83 -9.39 9.28
C SER A 294 -13.21 -9.45 7.79
N GLY A 295 -12.77 -8.49 6.98
CA GLY A 295 -13.17 -8.36 5.58
C GLY A 295 -14.67 -8.12 5.40
N THR A 296 -15.41 -7.82 6.47
CA THR A 296 -16.86 -7.63 6.42
C THR A 296 -17.23 -6.41 5.57
N THR A 297 -18.34 -6.53 4.86
CA THR A 297 -18.92 -5.45 4.09
C THR A 297 -20.29 -5.13 4.66
N PHE A 298 -20.52 -3.87 5.01
CA PHE A 298 -21.82 -3.39 5.46
C PHE A 298 -22.28 -2.25 4.56
N PHE A 299 -23.52 -2.30 4.09
CA PHE A 299 -24.12 -1.30 3.19
C PHE A 299 -23.29 -1.05 1.90
N GLY A 300 -22.64 -2.10 1.36
CA GLY A 300 -21.77 -1.97 0.18
C GLY A 300 -20.43 -1.28 0.47
N ILE A 301 -20.10 -1.03 1.75
CA ILE A 301 -18.85 -0.39 2.14
C ILE A 301 -17.94 -1.42 2.83
N GLY A 302 -16.70 -1.53 2.33
CA GLY A 302 -15.73 -2.49 2.81
C GLY A 302 -15.20 -2.21 4.23
N ALA A 303 -14.57 -3.22 4.81
CA ALA A 303 -14.11 -3.26 6.20
C ALA A 303 -13.17 -2.10 6.58
N ALA A 304 -12.34 -1.61 5.66
CA ALA A 304 -11.36 -0.57 5.95
C ALA A 304 -12.01 0.74 6.46
N PHE A 305 -13.11 1.17 5.84
CA PHE A 305 -13.85 2.34 6.30
C PHE A 305 -14.49 2.10 7.67
N TRP A 306 -15.20 0.97 7.83
CA TRP A 306 -15.88 0.65 9.09
C TRP A 306 -14.90 0.46 10.25
N ALA A 307 -13.69 -0.03 9.98
CA ALA A 307 -12.62 -0.13 10.95
C ALA A 307 -12.24 1.26 11.49
N LEU A 308 -12.02 2.24 10.61
CA LEU A 308 -11.72 3.62 11.04
C LEU A 308 -12.86 4.22 11.86
N VAL A 309 -14.10 4.04 11.41
CA VAL A 309 -15.28 4.53 12.14
C VAL A 309 -15.33 3.91 13.54
N ALA A 310 -15.23 2.58 13.64
CA ALA A 310 -15.26 1.89 14.92
C ALA A 310 -14.12 2.35 15.84
N GLY A 311 -12.90 2.46 15.30
CA GLY A 311 -11.74 2.97 16.04
C GLY A 311 -11.94 4.36 16.61
N VAL A 312 -12.34 5.32 15.75
CA VAL A 312 -12.56 6.72 16.15
C VAL A 312 -13.70 6.83 17.19
N VAL A 313 -14.77 6.06 17.03
CA VAL A 313 -15.87 6.00 18.01
C VAL A 313 -15.35 5.52 19.37
N VAL A 314 -14.56 4.45 19.40
CA VAL A 314 -13.99 3.93 20.65
C VAL A 314 -13.05 4.94 21.28
N VAL A 315 -12.21 5.64 20.50
CA VAL A 315 -11.37 6.76 21.00
C VAL A 315 -12.23 7.83 21.68
N GLY A 316 -13.33 8.25 21.04
CA GLY A 316 -14.20 9.27 21.60
C GLY A 316 -14.84 8.85 22.92
N ILE A 317 -15.31 7.59 23.00
CA ILE A 317 -15.93 7.03 24.21
C ILE A 317 -14.92 6.91 25.36
N THR A 318 -13.72 6.36 25.10
CA THR A 318 -12.70 6.18 26.14
C THR A 318 -12.15 7.52 26.64
N ALA A 319 -11.95 8.50 25.75
CA ALA A 319 -11.55 9.84 26.11
C ALA A 319 -12.60 10.52 27.01
N ALA A 320 -13.89 10.39 26.68
CA ALA A 320 -14.98 10.96 27.49
C ALA A 320 -15.08 10.30 28.89
N GLY A 321 -14.81 8.99 28.99
CA GLY A 321 -14.77 8.27 30.27
C GLY A 321 -13.61 8.69 31.17
N SER A 322 -12.43 8.95 30.60
CA SER A 322 -11.25 9.40 31.34
C SER A 322 -11.40 10.79 31.95
N ARG A 323 -12.11 11.71 31.27
CA ARG A 323 -12.38 13.07 31.76
C ARG A 323 -13.41 13.15 32.89
N ARG A 324 -14.15 12.06 33.13
CA ARG A 324 -15.17 11.97 34.19
C ARG A 324 -14.63 11.35 35.49
N ARG A 325 -13.40 10.84 35.48
CA ARG A 325 -12.68 10.33 36.66
C ARG A 325 -11.72 11.41 37.16
#